data_AF-A0A7Z8R0T7-F1
#
_entry.id   AF-A0A7Z8R0T7-F1
#
_cell.length_a   1.000
_cell.length_b   1.000
_cell.length_c   1.000
_cell.angle_alpha   90.00
_cell.angle_beta   90.00
_cell.angle_gamma   90.00
#
_symmetry.space_group_name_H-M   'P 1'
#
loop_
_entity.id
_entity.type
_entity.pdbx_description
1 polymer ?
#
loop_
_entity_poly.entity_id
_entity_poly.type
_entity_poly.pdbx_seq_one_letter_code
_entity_poly.pdbx_strand_id
1 'polypeptide(L)' 'MKLITFKHNDISRVGAVVDNEVVDGLGVKNIPQTMLQFLAAGSDALDALQVLINSQQARIPLDEVKLL' A
#
# COMPACT_ATOMS: atom_id res chain seq x y z
N MET A 1 7.41 8.44 -3.30
CA MET A 1 6.62 7.20 -3.13
C MET A 1 7.12 6.15 -4.12
N LYS A 2 7.20 4.89 -3.69
CA LYS A 2 7.35 3.72 -4.58
C LYS A 2 6.22 2.74 -4.30
N LEU A 3 5.46 2.34 -5.32
CA LEU A 3 4.42 1.31 -5.19
C LEU A 3 5.07 -0.06 -4.97
N ILE A 4 4.53 -0.85 -4.05
CA ILE A 4 5.05 -2.18 -3.71
C ILE A 4 3.92 -3.18 -3.52
N THR A 5 4.23 -4.44 -3.79
CA THR A 5 3.52 -5.57 -3.20
C THR A 5 4.37 -6.08 -2.05
N PHE A 6 3.74 -6.35 -0.91
CA PHE A 6 4.46 -6.85 0.26
C PHE A 6 3.59 -7.84 1.04
N LYS A 7 4.26 -8.63 1.87
CA LYS A 7 3.64 -9.54 2.83
C LYS A 7 3.88 -9.03 4.24
N HIS A 8 2.81 -8.96 5.01
CA HIS A 8 2.84 -8.71 6.45
C HIS A 8 1.76 -9.60 7.09
N ASN A 9 2.03 -10.21 8.25
CA ASN A 9 1.13 -11.19 8.90
C ASN A 9 0.54 -12.23 7.92
N ASP A 10 1.40 -12.77 7.05
CA ASP A 10 1.05 -13.75 6.01
C ASP A 10 0.04 -13.30 4.94
N ILE A 11 -0.34 -12.03 4.91
CA ILE A 11 -1.26 -11.46 3.92
C ILE A 11 -0.47 -10.60 2.93
N SER A 12 -0.56 -10.96 1.65
CA SER A 12 -0.07 -10.15 0.54
C SER A 12 -1.00 -8.99 0.27
N ARG A 13 -0.44 -7.79 0.12
CA ARG A 13 -1.19 -6.54 0.01
C ARG A 13 -0.42 -5.49 -0.81
N VAL A 14 -1.14 -4.48 -1.29
CA VAL A 14 -0.57 -3.34 -2.02
C VAL A 14 -0.38 -2.17 -1.07
N GLY A 15 0.70 -1.44 -1.26
CA GLY A 15 0.98 -0.21 -0.55
C GLY A 15 2.07 0.60 -1.21
N ALA A 16 2.61 1.53 -0.44
CA ALA A 16 3.68 2.42 -0.89
C ALA A 16 4.78 2.52 0.15
N VAL A 17 6.03 2.53 -0.31
CA VAL A 17 7.16 2.96 0.53
C VAL A 17 7.24 4.48 0.52
N VAL A 18 7.22 5.06 1.72
CA VAL A 18 7.47 6.47 2.00
C VAL A 18 8.51 6.52 3.11
N ASP A 19 9.67 7.12 2.82
CA ASP A 19 10.86 7.08 3.69
C ASP A 19 11.23 5.63 4.08
N ASN A 20 11.18 5.28 5.38
CA ASN A 20 11.50 3.95 5.90
C ASN A 20 10.25 3.17 6.37
N GLU A 21 9.08 3.55 5.88
CA GLU A 21 7.81 2.95 6.25
C GLU A 21 7.04 2.51 5.00
N VAL A 22 6.21 1.49 5.20
CA VAL A 22 5.19 1.05 4.27
C VAL A 22 3.85 1.63 4.71
N VAL A 23 3.21 2.33 3.78
CA VAL A 23 1.81 2.72 3.88
C VAL A 23 0.94 1.54 3.44
N ASP A 24 0.24 0.95 4.38
CA ASP A 24 -0.54 -0.27 4.20
C ASP A 24 -1.95 0.02 3.69
N GLY A 25 -2.25 -0.42 2.46
CA GLY A 25 -3.55 -0.26 1.83
C GLY A 25 -4.64 -1.22 2.33
N LEU A 26 -4.35 -2.14 3.25
CA LEU A 26 -5.31 -3.15 3.68
C LEU A 26 -6.58 -2.53 4.29
N GLY A 27 -7.73 -2.90 3.73
CA GLY A 27 -9.04 -2.45 4.22
C GLY A 27 -9.41 -1.01 3.84
N VAL A 28 -8.55 -0.33 3.09
CA VAL A 28 -8.81 1.03 2.63
C VAL A 28 -9.68 0.98 1.38
N LYS A 29 -10.78 1.73 1.41
CA LYS A 29 -11.70 1.82 0.28
C LYS A 29 -10.95 2.26 -0.97
N ASN A 30 -11.23 1.61 -2.10
CA ASN A 30 -10.60 1.86 -3.39
C ASN A 30 -9.11 1.52 -3.49
N ILE A 31 -8.51 0.85 -2.49
CA ILE A 31 -7.18 0.25 -2.63
C ILE A 31 -7.33 -1.27 -2.73
N PRO A 32 -7.16 -1.85 -3.93
CA PRO A 32 -7.25 -3.30 -4.11
C PRO A 32 -6.10 -4.05 -3.42
N GLN A 33 -6.33 -5.32 -3.11
CA GLN A 33 -5.32 -6.16 -2.43
C GLN A 33 -4.18 -6.62 -3.34
N THR A 34 -4.35 -6.58 -4.66
CA THR A 34 -3.36 -7.05 -5.62
C THR A 34 -2.90 -5.93 -6.54
N MET A 35 -1.61 -5.94 -6.92
CA MET A 35 -1.04 -4.91 -7.80
C MET A 35 -1.74 -4.84 -9.15
N LEU A 36 -2.16 -6.00 -9.70
CA LEU A 36 -2.90 -6.04 -10.97
C LEU A 36 -4.24 -5.32 -10.87
N GLN A 37 -5.01 -5.55 -9.80
CA GLN A 37 -6.27 -4.84 -9.57
C GLN A 37 -6.03 -3.35 -9.29
N PHE A 38 -4.98 -3.01 -8.55
CA PHE A 38 -4.60 -1.62 -8.29
C PHE A 38 -4.32 -0.88 -9.61
N LEU A 39 -3.52 -1.46 -10.49
CA LEU A 39 -3.21 -0.88 -11.80
C LEU A 39 -4.45 -0.80 -12.70
N ALA A 40 -5.33 -1.81 -12.67
CA ALA A 40 -6.57 -1.79 -13.42
C ALA A 40 -7.56 -0.71 -12.94
N ALA A 41 -7.58 -0.40 -11.65
CA ALA A 41 -8.38 0.66 -11.06
C ALA A 41 -7.85 2.07 -11.41
N GLY A 42 -6.58 2.19 -11.82
CA GLY A 42 -6.02 3.43 -12.33
C GLY A 42 -5.96 4.56 -11.30
N SER A 43 -6.41 5.75 -11.70
CA SER A 43 -6.34 6.97 -10.89
C SER A 43 -7.08 6.84 -9.56
N ASP A 44 -8.22 6.15 -9.53
CA ASP A 44 -9.04 6.04 -8.32
C ASP A 44 -8.28 5.37 -7.17
N ALA A 45 -7.48 4.35 -7.46
CA ALA A 45 -6.66 3.65 -6.48
C ALA A 45 -5.41 4.46 -6.11
N LEU A 46 -4.81 5.15 -7.08
CA LEU A 46 -3.66 6.02 -6.84
C LEU A 46 -4.02 7.19 -5.93
N ASP A 47 -5.15 7.85 -6.18
CA ASP A 47 -5.64 8.97 -5.38
C ASP A 47 -6.00 8.52 -3.97
N ALA A 48 -6.65 7.35 -3.81
CA ALA A 48 -6.94 6.77 -2.50
C ALA A 48 -5.66 6.48 -1.70
N LEU A 49 -4.63 5.92 -2.35
CA LEU A 49 -3.33 5.69 -1.71
C LEU A 49 -2.62 7.01 -1.35
N GLN A 50 -2.73 8.03 -2.21
CA GLN A 50 -2.15 9.34 -1.92
C GLN A 50 -2.82 10.01 -0.72
N VAL A 51 -4.15 9.90 -0.58
CA VAL A 51 -4.89 10.37 0.59
C VAL A 51 -4.41 9.64 1.86
N LEU A 52 -4.21 8.32 1.79
CA LEU A 52 -3.71 7.53 2.92
C LEU A 52 -2.25 7.87 3.29
N ILE A 53 -1.42 8.19 2.30
CA ILE A 53 -0.07 8.71 2.55
C ILE A 53 -0.17 10.03 3.31
N ASN A 54 -1.01 10.95 2.85
CA ASN A 54 -1.16 12.27 3.44
C ASN A 54 -1.78 12.23 4.86
N SER A 55 -2.58 11.20 5.18
CA SER A 55 -3.17 11.06 6.52
C SER A 55 -2.19 10.60 7.59
N GLN A 56 -0.98 10.14 7.21
CA GLN A 56 0.02 9.58 8.11
C GLN A 56 -0.44 8.33 8.90
N GLN A 57 -1.49 7.66 8.43
CA GLN A 57 -2.03 6.44 9.06
C GLN A 57 -1.49 5.16 8.41
N ALA A 58 -1.76 4.01 9.04
CA ALA A 58 -1.45 2.68 8.50
C ALA A 58 0.03 2.51 8.11
N ARG A 59 0.94 2.91 9.01
CA ARG A 59 2.38 2.78 8.83
C ARG A 59 2.91 1.49 9.43
N ILE A 60 3.75 0.81 8.68
CA ILE A 60 4.51 -0.37 9.11
C ILE A 60 5.98 -0.09 8.81
N PRO A 61 6.91 -0.30 9.75
CA PRO A 61 8.34 -0.22 9.46
C PRO A 61 8.73 -1.11 8.27
N LEU A 62 9.56 -0.60 7.35
CA LEU A 62 9.93 -1.33 6.13
C LEU A 62 10.65 -2.66 6.41
N ASP A 63 11.35 -2.75 7.53
CA ASP A 63 12.05 -3.96 8.00
C ASP A 63 11.11 -5.00 8.64
N GLU A 64 9.87 -4.64 8.96
CA GLU A 64 8.83 -5.56 9.45
C GLU A 64 8.03 -6.24 8.33
N VAL A 65 8.27 -5.89 7.07
CA VAL A 65 7.59 -6.49 5.92
C VAL A 65 8.52 -7.28 5.03
N LYS A 66 7.95 -8.23 4.28
CA LYS A 66 8.64 -8.89 3.17
C LYS A 66 8.16 -8.31 1.85
N LEU A 67 9.05 -7.65 1.11
CA LEU A 67 8.78 -7.23 -0.27
C LEU A 67 8.65 -8.46 -1.19
N LEU A 68 7.68 -8.43 -2.11
CA LEU A 68 7.38 -9.51 -3.06
C LEU A 68 7.71 -9.12 -4.49
#